data_AF-A0AAD6NP04-F1
#
_entry.id   AF-A0AAD6NP04-F1
#
_cell.length_a   1.000
_cell.length_b   1.000
_cell.length_c   1.000
_cell.angle_alpha   90.00
_cell.angle_beta   90.00
_cell.angle_gamma   90.00
#
_symmetry.space_group_name_H-M   'P 1'
#
loop_
_entity.id
_entity.type
_entity.pdbx_description
1 polymer ?
#
loop_
_entity_poly.entity_id
_entity_poly.type
_entity_poly.pdbx_seq_one_letter_code
_entity_poly.pdbx_strand_id
1 'polypeptide(L)'
;MSDTDEPQQKTVIGIAFGNSNSSIAFTGPDGKAEVIANEEGDRQIPSVLSYVGDEEYHGAQAKSHLVRNPRDTIAFFRDYLGKSFAAVDPTNAHSSAHPIQHDTGVAFSVQEKTDADPATLSVSEVTTRHIKRLSDSAADFLGKSIDGCVITVPTDFSESQRKLLAEASKGCGLTVLQIIHEPVAALLAYAAREETSHPADKTILVVDVGGTRTDAAVIAARGGMYTLLATQHDYELGGRQFDEVLVDHFSKEFMKKHKTDPRENERSLAKLRLECENTKKTLSLSNSSQISIDSLAGGLDFHSSVNRLRYDLLSKKLVDQVVGLVESVVKKAEMDLMDINEVILAGGTSHTPKLALRIQQLFPATTAVQSPATTTTSLNPAELCARGAAIQASLIAEFDAEDIEQSTHPAVTVTPHLTKSLGVVITSPAGDDGKADDKVYVFLESETAVPARRTATFTGTNVGGDVLVRIVEAKKESVDVTPAKEAKEKVNGADDDEDDDDDDDEDDEDEKVIKRVTEVERVIAEALLKDVKKGAKVEVMLNVAGDLTLTVTARVVGGQGGVRGTVPGPAL
;
A
#
# COMPACT_ATOMS: atom_id res chain seq x y z
N MET A 1 -50.38 -1.75 -14.15
CA MET A 1 -49.75 -2.43 -13.00
C MET A 1 -48.95 -3.57 -13.56
N SER A 2 -47.71 -3.27 -13.92
CA SER A 2 -46.69 -4.25 -14.28
C SER A 2 -45.45 -3.76 -13.55
N ASP A 3 -45.38 -4.06 -12.25
CA ASP A 3 -44.13 -3.99 -11.52
C ASP A 3 -43.26 -5.10 -12.10
N THR A 4 -42.45 -4.73 -13.08
CA THR A 4 -41.24 -5.47 -13.38
C THR A 4 -40.34 -5.29 -12.16
N ASP A 5 -40.25 -6.32 -11.32
CA ASP A 5 -39.16 -6.50 -10.35
C ASP A 5 -37.83 -6.50 -11.14
N GLU A 6 -37.30 -5.31 -11.42
CA GLU A 6 -35.87 -5.19 -11.68
C GLU A 6 -35.16 -5.60 -10.37
N PRO A 7 -34.21 -6.54 -10.40
CA PRO A 7 -33.49 -6.94 -9.20
C PRO A 7 -32.86 -5.69 -8.59
N GLN A 8 -33.29 -5.35 -7.37
CA GLN A 8 -32.80 -4.18 -6.66
C GLN A 8 -31.30 -4.34 -6.43
N GLN A 9 -30.50 -3.53 -7.12
CA GLN A 9 -29.04 -3.59 -7.04
C GLN A 9 -28.61 -3.33 -5.58
N LYS A 10 -27.88 -4.28 -4.99
CA LYS A 10 -27.41 -4.17 -3.60
C LYS A 10 -26.54 -2.92 -3.46
N THR A 11 -26.82 -2.12 -2.44
CA THR A 11 -26.01 -0.96 -2.06
C THR A 11 -24.87 -1.42 -1.19
N VAL A 12 -23.66 -1.46 -1.76
CA VAL A 12 -22.46 -1.97 -1.09
C VAL A 12 -21.39 -0.88 -0.91
N ILE A 13 -20.63 -0.96 0.17
CA ILE A 13 -19.58 0.00 0.51
C ILE A 13 -18.25 -0.69 0.85
N GLY A 14 -17.15 0.05 0.73
CA GLY A 14 -15.85 -0.31 1.28
C GLY A 14 -15.59 0.42 2.59
N ILE A 15 -15.13 -0.28 3.62
CA ILE A 15 -14.75 0.29 4.91
C ILE A 15 -13.28 0.01 5.18
N ALA A 16 -12.49 1.07 5.40
CA ALA A 16 -11.19 0.96 6.02
C ALA A 16 -11.32 1.20 7.52
N PHE A 17 -11.13 0.16 8.34
CA PHE A 17 -11.30 0.24 9.79
C PHE A 17 -9.94 0.30 10.50
N GLY A 18 -9.38 1.49 10.68
CA GLY A 18 -8.09 1.71 11.35
C GLY A 18 -8.21 2.06 12.84
N ASN A 19 -7.09 1.98 13.59
CA ASN A 19 -7.05 2.37 15.01
C ASN A 19 -7.25 3.87 15.24
N SER A 20 -6.69 4.72 14.37
CA SER A 20 -6.76 6.17 14.54
C SER A 20 -7.95 6.77 13.81
N ASN A 21 -8.12 6.41 12.53
CA ASN A 21 -9.22 6.85 11.69
C ASN A 21 -9.77 5.66 10.91
N SER A 22 -11.02 5.79 10.51
CA SER A 22 -11.71 4.95 9.55
C SER A 22 -12.16 5.80 8.36
N SER A 23 -12.38 5.15 7.22
CA SER A 23 -12.84 5.81 6.00
C SER A 23 -13.85 4.90 5.28
N ILE A 24 -14.83 5.50 4.62
CA ILE A 24 -15.87 4.78 3.88
C ILE A 24 -15.81 5.20 2.42
N ALA A 25 -15.99 4.26 1.51
CA ALA A 25 -16.07 4.55 0.08
C ALA A 25 -17.15 3.73 -0.59
N PHE A 26 -17.60 4.18 -1.75
CA PHE A 26 -18.50 3.45 -2.64
C PHE A 26 -17.98 3.55 -4.08
N THR A 27 -18.51 2.72 -4.97
CA THR A 27 -18.21 2.82 -6.40
C THR A 27 -19.37 3.52 -7.09
N GLY A 28 -19.09 4.65 -7.72
CA GLY A 28 -20.06 5.45 -8.45
C GLY A 28 -20.53 4.76 -9.74
N PRO A 29 -21.60 5.27 -10.38
CA PRO A 29 -22.11 4.73 -11.64
C PRO A 29 -21.11 4.77 -12.80
N ASP A 30 -20.07 5.61 -12.71
CA ASP A 30 -18.99 5.69 -13.69
C ASP A 30 -17.87 4.67 -13.44
N GLY A 31 -18.06 3.75 -12.49
CA GLY A 31 -17.11 2.70 -12.12
C GLY A 31 -15.95 3.19 -11.23
N LYS A 32 -15.94 4.46 -10.81
CA LYS A 32 -14.86 4.99 -9.97
C LYS A 32 -15.22 4.90 -8.49
N ALA A 33 -14.25 4.52 -7.67
CA ALA A 33 -14.39 4.59 -6.23
C ALA A 33 -14.33 6.04 -5.74
N GLU A 34 -15.21 6.41 -4.82
CA GLU A 34 -15.27 7.72 -4.17
C GLU A 34 -15.40 7.55 -2.66
N VAL A 35 -14.65 8.37 -1.91
CA VAL A 35 -14.67 8.35 -0.44
C VAL A 35 -15.77 9.27 0.07
N ILE A 36 -16.64 8.70 0.90
CA ILE A 36 -17.78 9.36 1.53
C ILE A 36 -17.26 10.26 2.66
N ALA A 37 -17.80 11.48 2.73
CA ALA A 37 -17.65 12.35 3.88
C ALA A 37 -18.81 12.11 4.84
N ASN A 38 -18.54 12.07 6.15
CA ASN A 38 -19.59 11.98 7.16
C ASN A 38 -20.35 13.31 7.30
N GLU A 39 -21.21 13.39 8.31
CA GLU A 39 -22.09 14.54 8.60
C GLU A 39 -21.28 15.81 8.95
N GLU A 40 -20.04 15.64 9.40
CA GLU A 40 -19.10 16.73 9.72
C GLU A 40 -18.24 17.15 8.52
N GLY A 41 -18.35 16.44 7.39
CA GLY A 41 -17.52 16.65 6.21
C GLY A 41 -16.18 15.92 6.23
N ASP A 42 -15.95 15.03 7.19
CA ASP A 42 -14.71 14.27 7.33
C ASP A 42 -14.71 13.00 6.47
N ARG A 43 -13.64 12.83 5.69
CA ARG A 43 -13.34 11.58 4.96
C ARG A 43 -12.42 10.62 5.72
N GLN A 44 -11.67 11.15 6.69
CA GLN A 44 -10.87 10.38 7.63
C GLN A 44 -11.50 10.53 9.00
N ILE A 45 -12.50 9.69 9.28
CA ILE A 45 -13.37 9.78 10.44
C ILE A 45 -12.63 9.15 11.64
N PRO A 46 -12.32 9.90 12.71
CA PRO A 46 -11.62 9.33 13.86
C PRO A 46 -12.32 8.09 14.42
N SER A 47 -11.56 7.04 14.72
CA SER A 47 -12.05 5.81 15.36
C SER A 47 -12.19 6.03 16.86
N VAL A 48 -13.11 6.93 17.24
CA VAL A 48 -13.29 7.42 18.60
C VAL A 48 -14.78 7.48 18.93
N LEU A 49 -15.14 7.02 20.13
CA LEU A 49 -16.47 7.20 20.72
C LEU A 49 -16.34 7.97 22.04
N SER A 50 -17.28 8.84 22.34
CA SER A 50 -17.28 9.61 23.60
C SER A 50 -18.70 9.73 24.15
N TYR A 51 -18.84 9.65 25.46
CA TYR A 51 -20.13 9.76 26.15
C TYR A 51 -20.15 11.01 27.01
N VAL A 52 -21.08 11.92 26.74
CA VAL A 52 -21.23 13.17 27.50
C VAL A 52 -22.69 13.37 27.86
N GLY A 53 -22.98 13.36 29.16
CA GLY A 53 -24.36 13.34 29.64
C GLY A 53 -25.03 12.02 29.26
N ASP A 54 -26.11 12.11 28.48
CA ASP A 54 -26.86 10.95 27.97
C ASP A 54 -26.70 10.77 26.45
N GLU A 55 -25.71 11.44 25.85
CA GLU A 55 -25.45 11.43 24.40
C GLU A 55 -24.13 10.72 24.06
N GLU A 56 -24.15 9.96 22.96
CA GLU A 56 -22.97 9.34 22.36
C GLU A 56 -22.50 10.18 21.16
N TYR A 57 -21.22 10.51 21.16
CA TYR A 57 -20.50 11.22 20.11
C TYR A 57 -19.55 10.26 19.39
N HIS A 58 -19.33 10.51 18.09
CA HIS A 58 -18.45 9.73 17.22
C HIS A 58 -17.51 10.66 16.44
N GLY A 59 -16.45 10.12 15.84
CA GLY A 59 -15.61 10.87 14.91
C GLY A 59 -14.89 12.06 15.52
N ALA A 60 -14.85 13.19 14.80
CA ALA A 60 -14.10 14.38 15.23
C ALA A 60 -14.72 15.04 16.47
N GLN A 61 -16.06 15.05 16.57
CA GLN A 61 -16.78 15.39 17.80
C GLN A 61 -16.25 14.62 19.01
N ALA A 62 -16.21 13.28 18.93
CA ALA A 62 -15.71 12.45 20.04
C ALA A 62 -14.23 12.70 20.31
N LYS A 63 -13.40 12.86 19.27
CA LYS A 63 -11.98 13.15 19.42
C LYS A 63 -11.71 14.46 20.17
N SER A 64 -12.54 15.49 19.96
CA SER A 64 -12.42 16.76 20.68
C SER A 64 -12.59 16.60 22.20
N HIS A 65 -13.29 15.55 22.64
CA HIS A 65 -13.55 15.27 24.05
C HIS A 65 -12.35 14.68 24.79
N LEU A 66 -11.31 14.20 24.11
CA LEU A 66 -10.07 13.70 24.74
C LEU A 66 -9.43 14.71 25.71
N VAL A 67 -9.66 16.02 25.51
CA VAL A 67 -9.12 17.07 26.39
C VAL A 67 -9.96 17.26 27.65
N ARG A 68 -11.29 17.17 27.55
CA ARG A 68 -12.22 17.55 28.64
C ARG A 68 -12.88 16.36 29.33
N ASN A 69 -12.95 15.23 28.64
CA ASN A 69 -13.64 14.02 29.05
C ASN A 69 -12.85 12.76 28.64
N PRO A 70 -11.56 12.62 29.01
CA PRO A 70 -10.74 11.50 28.55
C PRO A 70 -11.24 10.14 29.06
N ARG A 71 -11.79 10.07 30.26
CA ARG A 71 -12.19 8.79 30.89
C ARG A 71 -13.38 8.12 30.23
N ASP A 72 -14.30 8.92 29.69
CA ASP A 72 -15.49 8.45 28.98
C ASP A 72 -15.35 8.59 27.46
N THR A 73 -14.12 8.67 26.96
CA THR A 73 -13.79 8.71 25.54
C THR A 73 -12.92 7.51 25.19
N ILE A 74 -13.38 6.63 24.30
CA ILE A 74 -12.70 5.42 23.87
C ILE A 74 -12.02 5.67 22.52
N ALA A 75 -10.72 5.40 22.42
CA ALA A 75 -9.92 5.52 21.18
C ALA A 75 -8.98 4.32 21.03
N PHE A 76 -8.41 4.13 19.83
CA PHE A 76 -7.37 3.12 19.54
C PHE A 76 -7.76 1.67 19.88
N PHE A 77 -9.04 1.33 19.73
CA PHE A 77 -9.58 0.05 20.19
C PHE A 77 -9.54 -1.08 19.14
N ARG A 78 -9.29 -0.78 17.85
CA ARG A 78 -9.35 -1.77 16.75
C ARG A 78 -8.41 -2.95 17.02
N ASP A 79 -7.18 -2.68 17.42
CA ASP A 79 -6.18 -3.72 17.69
C ASP A 79 -6.43 -4.49 19.00
N TYR A 80 -7.40 -4.07 19.83
CA TYR A 80 -7.79 -4.81 21.03
C TYR A 80 -8.85 -5.87 20.74
N LEU A 81 -9.52 -5.81 19.58
CA LEU A 81 -10.57 -6.75 19.19
C LEU A 81 -9.99 -8.17 19.18
N GLY A 82 -10.65 -9.09 19.89
CA GLY A 82 -10.27 -10.51 19.94
C GLY A 82 -8.99 -10.82 20.71
N LYS A 83 -8.34 -9.84 21.34
CA LYS A 83 -7.16 -10.07 22.20
C LYS A 83 -7.59 -10.36 23.64
N SER A 84 -6.74 -11.11 24.34
CA SER A 84 -6.80 -11.19 25.80
C SER A 84 -6.21 -9.91 26.41
N PHE A 85 -6.64 -9.57 27.62
CA PHE A 85 -6.13 -8.39 28.32
C PHE A 85 -4.60 -8.38 28.47
N ALA A 86 -3.97 -9.54 28.67
CA ALA A 86 -2.51 -9.66 28.79
C ALA A 86 -1.75 -9.36 27.49
N ALA A 87 -2.41 -9.44 26.33
CA ALA A 87 -1.82 -9.16 25.02
C ALA A 87 -2.10 -7.72 24.53
N VAL A 88 -2.76 -6.89 25.35
CA VAL A 88 -3.05 -5.49 25.04
C VAL A 88 -1.86 -4.62 25.40
N ASP A 89 -1.47 -3.75 24.46
CA ASP A 89 -0.63 -2.60 24.75
C ASP A 89 -1.53 -1.36 24.97
N PRO A 90 -1.65 -0.86 26.21
CA PRO A 90 -2.49 0.30 26.54
C PRO A 90 -1.79 1.64 26.24
N THR A 91 -0.55 1.66 25.73
CA THR A 91 0.27 2.87 25.56
C THR A 91 -0.43 3.96 24.75
N ASN A 92 -1.24 3.59 23.75
CA ASN A 92 -2.02 4.53 22.93
C ASN A 92 -3.27 5.07 23.65
N ALA A 93 -3.87 4.28 24.54
CA ALA A 93 -5.09 4.63 25.25
C ALA A 93 -4.86 5.46 26.52
N HIS A 94 -3.61 5.83 26.84
CA HIS A 94 -3.28 6.50 28.11
C HIS A 94 -3.98 7.87 28.31
N SER A 95 -4.30 8.57 27.22
CA SER A 95 -5.03 9.85 27.25
C SER A 95 -6.53 9.68 26.95
N SER A 96 -7.07 8.47 27.12
CA SER A 96 -8.45 8.09 26.87
C SER A 96 -8.92 7.06 27.92
N ALA A 97 -10.11 6.47 27.73
CA ALA A 97 -10.59 5.36 28.52
C ALA A 97 -9.59 4.21 28.46
N HIS A 98 -9.10 3.76 29.62
CA HIS A 98 -8.16 2.66 29.68
C HIS A 98 -8.88 1.33 29.42
N PRO A 99 -8.27 0.41 28.64
CA PRO A 99 -8.79 -0.95 28.55
C PRO A 99 -8.74 -1.61 29.92
N ILE A 100 -9.78 -2.39 30.24
CA ILE A 100 -9.89 -3.20 31.45
C ILE A 100 -10.11 -4.66 31.08
N GLN A 101 -9.71 -5.56 31.98
CA GLN A 101 -10.02 -6.98 31.83
C GLN A 101 -11.52 -7.19 32.05
N HIS A 102 -12.16 -7.90 31.13
CA HIS A 102 -13.56 -8.31 31.26
C HIS A 102 -13.72 -9.71 30.69
N ASP A 103 -14.15 -10.66 31.53
CA ASP A 103 -14.15 -12.08 31.23
C ASP A 103 -12.78 -12.55 30.68
N THR A 104 -12.77 -13.18 29.51
CA THR A 104 -11.55 -13.59 28.80
C THR A 104 -10.99 -12.52 27.88
N GLY A 105 -11.67 -11.37 27.75
CA GLY A 105 -11.36 -10.32 26.79
C GLY A 105 -11.09 -8.96 27.43
N VAL A 106 -11.38 -7.92 26.65
CA VAL A 106 -11.08 -6.52 26.95
C VAL A 106 -12.37 -5.71 26.86
N ALA A 107 -12.54 -4.77 27.78
CA ALA A 107 -13.64 -3.82 27.80
C ALA A 107 -13.15 -2.43 28.21
N PHE A 108 -14.07 -1.48 28.25
CA PHE A 108 -13.89 -0.13 28.79
C PHE A 108 -15.01 0.16 29.79
N SER A 109 -14.70 0.91 30.83
CA SER A 109 -15.69 1.43 31.79
C SER A 109 -15.96 2.88 31.46
N VAL A 110 -17.19 3.22 31.06
CA VAL A 110 -17.57 4.59 30.65
C VAL A 110 -18.93 5.00 31.23
N GLN A 111 -19.08 6.28 31.53
CA GLN A 111 -20.31 6.87 32.03
C GLN A 111 -21.27 7.21 30.87
N GLU A 112 -22.13 6.26 30.47
CA GLU A 112 -23.07 6.46 29.34
C GLU A 112 -24.30 7.29 29.69
N LYS A 113 -24.69 7.34 30.97
CA LYS A 113 -25.90 8.03 31.44
C LYS A 113 -25.62 8.76 32.74
N THR A 114 -26.12 9.97 32.89
CA THR A 114 -25.77 10.88 34.00
C THR A 114 -26.07 10.30 35.38
N ASP A 115 -27.17 9.54 35.53
CA ASP A 115 -27.66 9.00 36.81
C ASP A 115 -27.56 7.46 36.90
N ALA A 116 -26.61 6.84 36.20
CA ALA A 116 -26.38 5.39 36.24
C ALA A 116 -24.96 5.04 36.73
N ASP A 117 -24.72 3.78 37.05
CA ASP A 117 -23.35 3.29 37.23
C ASP A 117 -22.61 3.27 35.88
N PRO A 118 -21.26 3.40 35.87
CA PRO A 118 -20.48 3.25 34.65
C PRO A 118 -20.78 1.93 33.94
N ALA A 119 -21.05 2.01 32.63
CA ALA A 119 -21.29 0.85 31.80
C ALA A 119 -19.96 0.19 31.41
N THR A 120 -19.96 -1.14 31.40
CA THR A 120 -18.83 -1.92 30.88
C THR A 120 -19.09 -2.30 29.44
N LEU A 121 -18.35 -1.69 28.52
CA LEU A 121 -18.47 -1.92 27.08
C LEU A 121 -17.33 -2.80 26.59
N SER A 122 -17.64 -4.01 26.12
CA SER A 122 -16.64 -4.87 25.46
C SER A 122 -16.09 -4.22 24.20
N VAL A 123 -14.85 -4.56 23.79
CA VAL A 123 -14.29 -4.06 22.53
C VAL A 123 -15.16 -4.45 21.32
N SER A 124 -15.82 -5.61 21.36
CA SER A 124 -16.77 -6.02 20.32
C SER A 124 -17.98 -5.08 20.25
N GLU A 125 -18.53 -4.68 21.38
CA GLU A 125 -19.64 -3.71 21.44
C GLU A 125 -19.21 -2.33 20.93
N VAL A 126 -18.04 -1.84 21.36
CA VAL A 126 -17.46 -0.58 20.83
C VAL A 126 -17.27 -0.65 19.32
N THR A 127 -16.79 -1.79 18.80
CA THR A 127 -16.66 -2.03 17.36
C THR A 127 -18.01 -2.01 16.66
N THR A 128 -19.03 -2.70 17.18
CA THR A 128 -20.39 -2.71 16.62
C THR A 128 -20.94 -1.29 16.49
N ARG A 129 -20.81 -0.47 17.54
CA ARG A 129 -21.30 0.91 17.54
C ARG A 129 -20.53 1.79 16.54
N HIS A 130 -19.21 1.66 16.49
CA HIS A 130 -18.39 2.39 15.52
C HIS A 130 -18.73 2.03 14.07
N ILE A 131 -18.83 0.74 13.74
CA ILE A 131 -19.22 0.27 12.40
C ILE A 131 -20.64 0.72 12.06
N LYS A 132 -21.55 0.70 13.04
CA LYS A 132 -22.91 1.23 12.86
C LYS A 132 -22.89 2.70 12.42
N ARG A 133 -22.15 3.55 13.14
CA ARG A 133 -22.06 4.98 12.78
C ARG A 133 -21.50 5.19 11.37
N LEU A 134 -20.46 4.44 11.00
CA LEU A 134 -19.93 4.49 9.64
C LEU A 134 -20.97 4.06 8.58
N SER A 135 -21.73 3.01 8.86
CA SER A 135 -22.81 2.55 7.97
C SER A 135 -23.94 3.58 7.87
N ASP A 136 -24.32 4.20 8.99
CA ASP A 136 -25.35 5.23 9.04
C ASP A 136 -24.91 6.45 8.21
N SER A 137 -23.66 6.93 8.34
CA SER A 137 -23.11 8.01 7.50
C SER A 137 -23.14 7.69 6.01
N ALA A 138 -22.85 6.45 5.64
CA ALA A 138 -22.90 6.00 4.25
C ALA A 138 -24.34 5.96 3.72
N ALA A 139 -25.28 5.48 4.55
CA ALA A 139 -26.69 5.42 4.22
C ALA A 139 -27.27 6.83 3.99
N ASP A 140 -26.93 7.77 4.86
CA ASP A 140 -27.35 9.17 4.76
C ASP A 140 -26.79 9.83 3.49
N PHE A 141 -25.51 9.60 3.16
CA PHE A 141 -24.91 10.12 1.94
C PHE A 141 -25.54 9.55 0.66
N LEU A 142 -25.82 8.25 0.63
CA LEU A 142 -26.37 7.56 -0.55
C LEU A 142 -27.90 7.66 -0.65
N GLY A 143 -28.59 8.05 0.43
CA GLY A 143 -30.04 8.08 0.53
C GLY A 143 -30.69 6.69 0.46
N LYS A 144 -29.95 5.64 0.82
CA LYS A 144 -30.36 4.22 0.72
C LYS A 144 -29.81 3.43 1.90
N SER A 145 -30.48 2.34 2.28
CA SER A 145 -29.91 1.37 3.22
C SER A 145 -28.68 0.69 2.62
N ILE A 146 -27.71 0.37 3.47
CA ILE A 146 -26.50 -0.36 3.08
C ILE A 146 -26.76 -1.86 3.26
N ASP A 147 -26.64 -2.63 2.18
CA ASP A 147 -26.93 -4.07 2.18
C ASP A 147 -25.70 -4.90 2.58
N GLY A 148 -24.50 -4.42 2.28
CA GLY A 148 -23.27 -5.09 2.65
C GLY A 148 -22.00 -4.26 2.46
N CYS A 149 -20.89 -4.80 2.94
CA CYS A 149 -19.60 -4.14 2.85
C CYS A 149 -18.43 -5.09 2.64
N VAL A 150 -17.32 -4.54 2.15
CA VAL A 150 -15.99 -5.14 2.26
C VAL A 150 -15.18 -4.33 3.27
N ILE A 151 -14.53 -5.00 4.22
CA ILE A 151 -13.74 -4.35 5.27
C ILE A 151 -12.26 -4.67 5.10
N THR A 152 -11.38 -3.68 5.23
CA THR A 152 -9.93 -3.90 5.22
C THR A 152 -9.39 -4.18 6.62
N VAL A 153 -8.42 -5.10 6.71
CA VAL A 153 -7.68 -5.38 7.94
C VAL A 153 -6.18 -5.58 7.67
N PRO A 154 -5.31 -5.46 8.68
CA PRO A 154 -3.88 -5.77 8.56
C PRO A 154 -3.63 -7.22 8.15
N THR A 155 -2.41 -7.54 7.68
CA THR A 155 -2.07 -8.92 7.32
C THR A 155 -1.86 -9.84 8.52
N ASP A 156 -1.54 -9.28 9.69
CA ASP A 156 -1.42 -9.99 10.97
C ASP A 156 -2.76 -10.11 11.73
N PHE A 157 -3.89 -9.72 11.12
CA PHE A 157 -5.22 -9.84 11.72
C PHE A 157 -5.71 -11.30 11.66
N SER A 158 -5.87 -11.92 12.83
CA SER A 158 -6.14 -13.36 12.95
C SER A 158 -7.54 -13.74 12.47
N GLU A 159 -7.75 -15.03 12.18
CA GLU A 159 -9.08 -15.55 11.83
C GLU A 159 -10.12 -15.32 12.93
N SER A 160 -9.73 -15.40 14.21
CA SER A 160 -10.66 -15.13 15.31
C SER A 160 -11.07 -13.65 15.33
N GLN A 161 -10.14 -12.74 15.08
CA GLN A 161 -10.44 -11.31 14.99
C GLN A 161 -11.34 -10.99 13.79
N ARG A 162 -11.12 -11.65 12.64
CA ARG A 162 -11.97 -11.53 11.45
C ARG A 162 -13.41 -11.96 11.72
N LYS A 163 -13.59 -13.10 12.39
CA LYS A 163 -14.92 -13.60 12.79
C LYS A 163 -15.62 -12.60 13.72
N LEU A 164 -14.93 -12.11 14.74
CA LEU A 164 -15.47 -11.11 15.66
C LEU A 164 -15.84 -9.79 14.96
N LEU A 165 -15.05 -9.34 13.99
CA LEU A 165 -15.36 -8.15 13.19
C LEU A 165 -16.61 -8.35 12.32
N ALA A 166 -16.75 -9.53 11.70
CA ALA A 166 -17.95 -9.88 10.94
C ALA A 166 -19.19 -10.00 11.85
N GLU A 167 -19.04 -10.59 13.04
CA GLU A 167 -20.10 -10.67 14.06
C GLU A 167 -20.52 -9.28 14.56
N ALA A 168 -19.57 -8.39 14.86
CA ALA A 168 -19.83 -7.01 15.26
C ALA A 168 -20.59 -6.23 14.18
N SER A 169 -20.17 -6.38 12.91
CA SER A 169 -20.86 -5.75 11.77
C SER A 169 -22.28 -6.30 11.59
N LYS A 170 -22.45 -7.63 11.72
CA LYS A 170 -23.78 -8.26 11.70
C LYS A 170 -24.66 -7.78 12.85
N GLY A 171 -24.08 -7.51 14.02
CA GLY A 171 -24.77 -6.97 15.19
C GLY A 171 -25.45 -5.62 14.96
N CYS A 172 -24.96 -4.81 14.02
CA CYS A 172 -25.60 -3.57 13.60
C CYS A 172 -26.38 -3.66 12.28
N GLY A 173 -26.58 -4.88 11.75
CA GLY A 173 -27.33 -5.12 10.52
C GLY A 173 -26.52 -4.99 9.23
N LEU A 174 -25.20 -4.88 9.30
CA LEU A 174 -24.31 -4.76 8.14
C LEU A 174 -23.70 -6.11 7.76
N THR A 175 -23.98 -6.59 6.54
CA THR A 175 -23.42 -7.86 6.04
C THR A 175 -21.99 -7.66 5.55
N VAL A 176 -21.02 -8.37 6.09
CA VAL A 176 -19.65 -8.37 5.57
C VAL A 176 -19.55 -9.38 4.43
N LEU A 177 -19.42 -8.89 3.20
CA LEU A 177 -19.25 -9.71 2.00
C LEU A 177 -17.87 -10.36 1.98
N GLN A 178 -16.83 -9.58 2.28
CA GLN A 178 -15.46 -10.06 2.31
C GLN A 178 -14.60 -9.20 3.24
N ILE A 179 -13.55 -9.80 3.81
CA ILE A 179 -12.50 -9.07 4.53
C ILE A 179 -11.20 -9.21 3.73
N ILE A 180 -10.67 -8.09 3.24
CA ILE A 180 -9.43 -8.05 2.46
C ILE A 180 -8.29 -7.40 3.24
N HIS A 181 -7.06 -7.64 2.81
CA HIS A 181 -5.90 -7.03 3.45
C HIS A 181 -5.71 -5.57 3.01
N GLU A 182 -5.38 -4.69 3.95
CA GLU A 182 -5.05 -3.27 3.73
C GLU A 182 -4.07 -3.04 2.56
N PRO A 183 -2.89 -3.72 2.47
CA PRO A 183 -1.98 -3.49 1.35
C PRO A 183 -2.55 -3.92 -0.02
N VAL A 184 -3.37 -4.96 -0.06
CA VAL A 184 -4.04 -5.41 -1.30
C VAL A 184 -5.14 -4.43 -1.71
N ALA A 185 -5.87 -3.88 -0.75
CA ALA A 185 -6.86 -2.83 -1.02
C ALA A 185 -6.17 -1.56 -1.55
N ALA A 186 -5.05 -1.15 -0.94
CA ALA A 186 -4.31 0.02 -1.41
C ALA A 186 -3.77 -0.15 -2.83
N LEU A 187 -3.28 -1.35 -3.15
CA LEU A 187 -2.89 -1.73 -4.51
C LEU A 187 -4.07 -1.65 -5.49
N LEU A 188 -5.21 -2.26 -5.13
CA LEU A 188 -6.40 -2.32 -5.97
C LEU A 188 -6.94 -0.94 -6.35
N ALA A 189 -6.80 0.05 -5.45
CA ALA A 189 -7.18 1.44 -5.73
C ALA A 189 -6.41 2.07 -6.91
N TYR A 190 -5.16 1.65 -7.16
CA TYR A 190 -4.38 2.06 -8.33
C TYR A 190 -4.65 1.14 -9.53
N ALA A 191 -4.63 -0.18 -9.32
CA ALA A 191 -4.77 -1.14 -10.39
C ALA A 191 -6.12 -1.00 -11.14
N ALA A 192 -7.21 -0.69 -10.44
CA ALA A 192 -8.52 -0.49 -11.07
C ALA A 192 -8.60 0.76 -11.96
N ARG A 193 -7.62 1.67 -11.91
CA ARG A 193 -7.52 2.83 -12.81
C ARG A 193 -6.82 2.49 -14.13
N GLU A 194 -6.12 1.36 -14.20
CA GLU A 194 -5.49 0.92 -15.43
C GLU A 194 -6.57 0.34 -16.36
N GLU A 195 -6.98 1.09 -17.38
CA GLU A 195 -7.95 0.63 -18.40
C GLU A 195 -7.29 -0.34 -19.39
N THR A 196 -6.72 -1.44 -18.90
CA THR A 196 -6.06 -2.45 -19.74
C THR A 196 -6.57 -3.85 -19.42
N SER A 197 -6.89 -4.62 -20.47
CA SER A 197 -7.30 -6.03 -20.32
C SER A 197 -6.14 -6.97 -19.97
N HIS A 198 -4.90 -6.47 -20.08
CA HIS A 198 -3.67 -7.22 -19.86
C HIS A 198 -2.68 -6.36 -19.07
N PRO A 199 -2.87 -6.23 -17.74
CA PRO A 199 -1.96 -5.47 -16.89
C PRO A 199 -0.55 -6.07 -16.98
N ALA A 200 0.46 -5.20 -16.98
CA ALA A 200 1.84 -5.62 -16.97
C ALA A 200 2.19 -6.32 -15.65
N ASP A 201 3.03 -7.34 -15.71
CA ASP A 201 3.53 -8.02 -14.52
C ASP A 201 4.47 -7.07 -13.75
N LYS A 202 4.18 -6.81 -12.47
CA LYS A 202 4.90 -5.85 -11.62
C LYS A 202 5.13 -6.40 -10.21
N THR A 203 6.31 -6.24 -9.66
CA THR A 203 6.56 -6.40 -8.22
C THR A 203 6.37 -5.06 -7.53
N ILE A 204 5.49 -5.02 -6.54
CA ILE A 204 4.98 -3.80 -5.95
C ILE A 204 5.22 -3.81 -4.45
N LEU A 205 5.81 -2.75 -3.91
CA LEU A 205 5.95 -2.54 -2.47
C LEU A 205 4.85 -1.59 -2.00
N VAL A 206 4.03 -2.03 -1.05
CA VAL A 206 3.08 -1.15 -0.35
C VAL A 206 3.66 -0.81 1.01
N VAL A 207 3.71 0.48 1.33
CA VAL A 207 4.16 0.99 2.64
C VAL A 207 3.02 1.81 3.25
N ASP A 208 2.31 1.22 4.20
CA ASP A 208 1.22 1.86 4.95
C ASP A 208 1.76 2.47 6.24
N VAL A 209 1.91 3.80 6.26
CA VAL A 209 2.36 4.54 7.43
C VAL A 209 1.14 5.16 8.12
N GLY A 210 0.56 4.39 9.03
CA GLY A 210 -0.63 4.73 9.77
C GLY A 210 -0.39 5.70 10.93
N GLY A 211 -1.35 5.74 11.88
CA GLY A 211 -1.26 6.58 13.07
C GLY A 211 -0.50 5.92 14.22
N THR A 212 -0.77 4.66 14.52
CA THR A 212 -0.17 3.93 15.65
C THR A 212 0.73 2.76 15.24
N ARG A 213 0.84 2.49 13.94
CA ARG A 213 1.67 1.42 13.39
C ARG A 213 2.07 1.73 11.94
N THR A 214 3.08 1.03 11.47
CA THR A 214 3.53 1.01 10.07
C THR A 214 3.58 -0.43 9.59
N ASP A 215 3.04 -0.66 8.41
CA ASP A 215 2.97 -1.97 7.77
C ASP A 215 3.57 -1.87 6.37
N ALA A 216 4.38 -2.85 5.99
CA ALA A 216 4.88 -2.94 4.62
C ALA A 216 4.67 -4.34 4.05
N ALA A 217 4.39 -4.41 2.76
CA ALA A 217 4.14 -5.65 2.05
C ALA A 217 4.74 -5.61 0.64
N VAL A 218 5.46 -6.66 0.27
CA VAL A 218 5.91 -6.90 -1.11
C VAL A 218 4.89 -7.81 -1.79
N ILE A 219 4.39 -7.40 -2.95
CA ILE A 219 3.32 -8.04 -3.69
C ILE A 219 3.77 -8.33 -5.12
N ALA A 220 3.65 -9.58 -5.57
CA ALA A 220 3.73 -9.92 -6.97
C ALA A 220 2.36 -9.73 -7.63
N ALA A 221 2.23 -8.71 -8.49
CA ALA A 221 1.08 -8.55 -9.37
C ALA A 221 1.38 -9.24 -10.70
N ARG A 222 0.68 -10.35 -10.97
CA ARG A 222 0.88 -11.19 -12.17
C ARG A 222 -0.45 -11.52 -12.80
N GLY A 223 -0.68 -11.08 -14.04
CA GLY A 223 -1.92 -11.36 -14.78
C GLY A 223 -3.21 -10.99 -14.04
N GLY A 224 -3.20 -9.91 -13.26
CA GLY A 224 -4.35 -9.45 -12.47
C GLY A 224 -4.53 -10.13 -11.11
N MET A 225 -3.68 -11.09 -10.74
CA MET A 225 -3.64 -11.69 -9.41
C MET A 225 -2.55 -11.06 -8.55
N TYR A 226 -2.80 -10.94 -7.25
CA TYR A 226 -1.90 -10.32 -6.29
C TYR A 226 -1.48 -11.33 -5.23
N THR A 227 -0.19 -11.67 -5.20
CA THR A 227 0.39 -12.60 -4.22
C THR A 227 1.26 -11.83 -3.24
N LEU A 228 0.97 -11.94 -1.93
CA LEU A 228 1.83 -11.40 -0.87
C LEU A 228 3.09 -12.27 -0.75
N LEU A 229 4.27 -11.67 -0.98
CA LEU A 229 5.55 -12.37 -0.86
C LEU A 229 6.13 -12.24 0.55
N ALA A 230 6.10 -11.03 1.12
CA ALA A 230 6.55 -10.77 2.48
C ALA A 230 5.78 -9.61 3.09
N THR A 231 5.60 -9.64 4.40
CA THR A 231 5.05 -8.54 5.19
C THR A 231 5.93 -8.24 6.41
N GLN A 232 5.90 -6.98 6.86
CA GLN A 232 6.56 -6.54 8.07
C GLN A 232 5.71 -5.49 8.80
N HIS A 233 5.74 -5.54 10.12
CA HIS A 233 4.88 -4.76 11.01
C HIS A 233 5.74 -4.08 12.08
N ASP A 234 5.51 -2.80 12.32
CA ASP A 234 6.09 -2.04 13.42
C ASP A 234 4.99 -1.27 14.16
N TYR A 235 4.75 -1.63 15.42
CA TYR A 235 3.70 -1.07 16.27
C TYR A 235 4.19 0.14 17.09
N GLU A 236 5.49 0.45 17.04
CA GLU A 236 6.09 1.60 17.72
C GLU A 236 6.42 2.73 16.73
N LEU A 237 6.22 2.51 15.43
CA LEU A 237 6.47 3.47 14.37
C LEU A 237 5.16 3.86 13.67
N GLY A 238 4.70 5.09 13.89
CA GLY A 238 3.53 5.63 13.21
C GLY A 238 3.40 7.13 13.41
N GLY A 239 2.32 7.71 12.85
CA GLY A 239 2.04 9.14 12.91
C GLY A 239 2.06 9.74 14.32
N ARG A 240 1.75 8.96 15.37
CA ARG A 240 1.83 9.38 16.76
C ARG A 240 3.25 9.73 17.17
N GLN A 241 4.25 8.94 16.81
CA GLN A 241 5.65 9.24 17.13
C GLN A 241 6.11 10.51 16.41
N PHE A 242 5.62 10.73 15.19
CA PHE A 242 5.84 11.99 14.48
C PHE A 242 5.18 13.19 15.18
N ASP A 243 4.02 13.00 15.83
CA ASP A 243 3.39 14.03 16.66
C ASP A 243 4.21 14.29 17.93
N GLU A 244 4.70 13.24 18.59
CA GLU A 244 5.51 13.35 19.83
C GLU A 244 6.81 14.14 19.62
N VAL A 245 7.38 14.12 18.42
CA VAL A 245 8.53 14.97 18.04
C VAL A 245 8.19 16.45 18.14
N LEU A 246 6.99 16.86 17.70
CA LEU A 246 6.51 18.23 17.82
C LEU A 246 6.12 18.56 19.25
N VAL A 247 5.48 17.62 19.96
CA VAL A 247 5.14 17.77 21.38
C VAL A 247 6.38 18.07 22.21
N ASP A 248 7.46 17.30 22.05
CA ASP A 248 8.73 17.53 22.75
C ASP A 248 9.36 18.89 22.37
N HIS A 249 9.34 19.23 21.08
CA HIS A 249 9.85 20.52 20.59
C HIS A 249 9.15 21.70 21.25
N PHE A 250 7.81 21.73 21.21
CA PHE A 250 7.02 22.83 21.75
C PHE A 250 6.96 22.83 23.28
N SER A 251 7.03 21.67 23.92
CA SER A 251 7.17 21.57 25.38
C SER A 251 8.46 22.22 25.86
N LYS A 252 9.59 21.96 25.18
CA LYS A 252 10.88 22.61 25.46
C LYS A 252 10.81 24.12 25.28
N GLU A 253 10.13 24.59 24.24
CA GLU A 253 9.95 26.03 24.02
C GLU A 253 9.08 26.68 25.11
N PHE A 254 7.96 26.06 25.45
CA PHE A 254 7.08 26.54 26.52
C PHE A 254 7.80 26.57 27.87
N MET A 255 8.53 25.51 28.23
CA MET A 255 9.36 25.47 29.45
C MET A 255 10.42 26.57 29.46
N LYS A 256 11.05 26.86 28.31
CA LYS A 256 12.04 27.94 28.21
C LYS A 256 11.42 29.29 28.57
N LYS A 257 10.21 29.57 28.06
CA LYS A 257 9.45 30.82 28.26
C LYS A 257 8.81 30.93 29.65
N HIS A 258 8.22 29.85 30.16
CA HIS A 258 7.29 29.89 31.30
C HIS A 258 7.74 29.09 32.53
N LYS A 259 8.82 28.30 32.43
CA LYS A 259 9.36 27.45 33.53
C LYS A 259 8.37 26.42 34.08
N THR A 260 7.35 26.07 33.30
CA THR A 260 6.37 25.03 33.61
C THR A 260 6.38 23.99 32.49
N ASP A 261 6.37 22.70 32.84
CA ASP A 261 6.31 21.63 31.85
C ASP A 261 4.83 21.27 31.56
N PRO A 262 4.33 21.44 30.32
CA PRO A 262 2.94 21.13 29.99
C PRO A 262 2.69 19.62 29.93
N ARG A 263 3.73 18.78 29.96
CA ARG A 263 3.60 17.31 29.86
C ARG A 263 3.20 16.65 31.18
N GLU A 264 3.47 17.33 32.30
CA GLU A 264 3.13 16.86 33.65
C GLU A 264 1.63 16.94 33.95
N ASN A 265 0.86 17.64 33.12
CA ASN A 265 -0.59 17.74 33.23
C ASN A 265 -1.25 17.02 32.05
N GLU A 266 -2.03 15.99 32.31
CA GLU A 266 -2.69 15.16 31.27
C GLU A 266 -3.54 16.00 30.31
N ARG A 267 -4.26 17.01 30.82
CA ARG A 267 -5.10 17.89 30.00
C ARG A 267 -4.27 18.82 29.12
N SER A 268 -3.19 19.39 29.67
CA SER A 268 -2.23 20.20 28.92
C SER A 268 -1.56 19.39 27.81
N LEU A 269 -1.15 18.17 28.11
CA LEU A 269 -0.56 17.24 27.15
C LEU A 269 -1.55 16.85 26.05
N ALA A 270 -2.82 16.58 26.40
CA ALA A 270 -3.86 16.29 25.42
C ALA A 270 -4.12 17.46 24.46
N LYS A 271 -4.19 18.70 24.98
CA LYS A 271 -4.27 19.91 24.14
C LYS A 271 -3.08 20.00 23.18
N LEU A 272 -1.86 19.83 23.70
CA LEU A 272 -0.64 19.94 22.92
C LEU A 272 -0.55 18.86 21.83
N ARG A 273 -0.94 17.62 22.13
CA ARG A 273 -0.99 16.52 21.15
C ARG A 273 -1.95 16.80 20.00
N LEU A 274 -3.17 17.23 20.31
CA LEU A 274 -4.17 17.53 19.28
C LEU A 274 -3.67 18.63 18.33
N GLU A 275 -3.07 19.67 18.89
CA GLU A 275 -2.56 20.79 18.09
C GLU A 275 -1.27 20.43 17.33
N CYS A 276 -0.41 19.56 17.88
CA CYS A 276 0.75 19.03 17.17
C CYS A 276 0.36 18.15 15.99
N GLU A 277 -0.69 17.33 16.12
CA GLU A 277 -1.23 16.55 14.99
C GLU A 277 -1.73 17.47 13.87
N ASN A 278 -2.47 18.54 14.22
CA ASN A 278 -2.94 19.54 13.26
C ASN A 278 -1.77 20.29 12.60
N THR A 279 -0.75 20.64 13.38
CA THR A 279 0.48 21.27 12.90
C THR A 279 1.20 20.37 11.89
N LYS A 280 1.37 19.08 12.21
CA LYS A 280 1.97 18.08 11.30
C LYS A 280 1.21 17.97 9.97
N LYS A 281 -0.12 17.89 10.03
CA LYS A 281 -0.98 17.85 8.83
C LYS A 281 -0.80 19.11 7.99
N THR A 282 -0.80 20.28 8.63
CA THR A 282 -0.56 21.58 7.96
C THR A 282 0.81 21.62 7.28
N LEU A 283 1.85 21.12 7.94
CA LEU A 283 3.21 21.07 7.38
C LEU A 283 3.34 20.13 6.17
N SER A 284 2.42 19.18 5.99
CA SER A 284 2.40 18.33 4.79
C SER A 284 1.93 19.11 3.55
N LEU A 285 1.12 20.16 3.74
CA LEU A 285 0.59 21.01 2.67
C LEU A 285 1.38 22.32 2.51
N SER A 286 1.78 22.92 3.64
CA SER A 286 2.41 24.23 3.73
C SER A 286 3.85 24.14 4.24
N ASN A 287 4.68 25.14 3.94
CA ASN A 287 6.08 25.19 4.40
C ASN A 287 6.24 25.67 5.85
N SER A 288 5.18 26.19 6.47
CA SER A 288 5.15 26.59 7.86
C SER A 288 3.76 26.42 8.46
N SER A 289 3.71 26.34 9.79
CA SER A 289 2.48 26.27 10.57
C SER A 289 2.65 27.10 11.84
N GLN A 290 1.59 27.80 12.22
CA GLN A 290 1.48 28.44 13.53
C GLN A 290 0.88 27.43 14.50
N ILE A 291 1.21 27.57 15.78
CA ILE A 291 0.59 26.83 16.89
C ILE A 291 0.10 27.84 17.92
N SER A 292 -1.16 27.70 18.31
CA SER A 292 -1.81 28.60 19.27
C SER A 292 -2.68 27.78 20.21
N ILE A 293 -2.35 27.78 21.50
CA ILE A 293 -3.09 27.03 22.51
C ILE A 293 -3.39 27.94 23.70
N ASP A 294 -4.68 28.19 23.91
CA ASP A 294 -5.16 28.98 25.04
C ASP A 294 -5.05 28.18 26.34
N SER A 295 -4.53 28.84 27.37
CA SER A 295 -4.30 28.28 28.70
C SER A 295 -3.73 26.86 28.62
N LEU A 296 -2.57 26.72 27.97
CA LEU A 296 -1.90 25.44 27.79
C LEU A 296 -1.57 24.82 29.14
N ALA A 297 -0.83 25.52 30.00
CA ALA A 297 -0.51 25.07 31.36
C ALA A 297 -0.40 26.27 32.33
N GLY A 298 -0.88 26.11 33.57
CA GLY A 298 -0.81 27.15 34.58
C GLY A 298 -1.58 28.45 34.24
N GLY A 299 -2.58 28.38 33.35
CA GLY A 299 -3.29 29.55 32.85
C GLY A 299 -2.53 30.36 31.80
N LEU A 300 -1.37 29.88 31.34
CA LEU A 300 -0.52 30.57 30.37
C LEU A 300 -0.82 30.08 28.96
N ASP A 301 -1.03 31.03 28.05
CA ASP A 301 -1.20 30.74 26.62
C ASP A 301 0.13 30.39 25.96
N PHE A 302 0.08 29.61 24.88
CA PHE A 302 1.24 29.28 24.09
C PHE A 302 1.03 29.65 22.63
N HIS A 303 1.95 30.47 22.11
CA HIS A 303 2.00 30.87 20.71
C HIS A 303 3.42 30.63 20.18
N SER A 304 3.52 29.91 19.07
CA SER A 304 4.77 29.66 18.37
C SER A 304 4.53 29.35 16.88
N SER A 305 5.60 29.09 16.15
CA SER A 305 5.56 28.65 14.77
C SER A 305 6.69 27.68 14.47
N VAL A 306 6.47 26.79 13.51
CA VAL A 306 7.48 25.86 13.01
C VAL A 306 7.43 25.83 11.49
N ASN A 307 8.59 25.68 10.86
CA ASN A 307 8.68 25.47 9.41
C ASN A 307 8.95 23.99 9.10
N ARG A 308 8.64 23.57 7.86
CA ARG A 308 8.77 22.18 7.41
C ARG A 308 10.20 21.68 7.55
N LEU A 309 11.20 22.49 7.19
CA LEU A 309 12.61 22.12 7.33
C LEU A 309 12.98 21.77 8.78
N ARG A 310 12.48 22.55 9.75
CA ARG A 310 12.71 22.27 11.16
C ARG A 310 12.04 20.96 11.58
N TYR A 311 10.82 20.71 11.13
CA TYR A 311 10.13 19.45 11.40
C TYR A 311 10.86 18.25 10.78
N ASP A 312 11.29 18.35 9.52
CA ASP A 312 12.04 17.30 8.82
C ASP A 312 13.35 16.95 9.55
N LEU A 313 14.03 17.94 10.13
CA LEU A 313 15.23 17.72 10.95
C LEU A 313 14.89 16.99 12.26
N LEU A 314 13.79 17.37 12.90
CA LEU A 314 13.35 16.76 14.16
C LEU A 314 12.84 15.32 13.95
N SER A 315 12.18 15.04 12.82
CA SER A 315 11.61 13.73 12.51
C SER A 315 12.56 12.80 11.75
N LYS A 316 13.78 13.24 11.41
CA LYS A 316 14.76 12.49 10.61
C LYS A 316 14.91 11.03 11.05
N LYS A 317 15.08 10.80 12.36
CA LYS A 317 15.26 9.45 12.92
C LYS A 317 14.07 8.53 12.60
N LEU A 318 12.84 9.03 12.71
CA LEU A 318 11.64 8.27 12.42
C LEU A 318 11.52 7.95 10.92
N VAL A 319 11.87 8.91 10.06
CA VAL A 319 11.90 8.67 8.60
C VAL A 319 12.93 7.59 8.25
N ASP A 320 14.12 7.64 8.85
CA ASP A 320 15.15 6.61 8.63
C ASP A 320 14.71 5.23 9.16
N GLN A 321 13.90 5.17 10.23
CA GLN A 321 13.31 3.91 10.70
C GLN A 321 12.30 3.32 9.70
N VAL A 322 11.46 4.16 9.07
CA VAL A 322 10.56 3.69 8.00
C VAL A 322 11.35 3.17 6.81
N VAL A 323 12.44 3.84 6.44
CA VAL A 323 13.38 3.39 5.39
C VAL A 323 13.97 2.01 5.73
N GLY A 324 14.45 1.82 6.96
CA GLY A 324 14.97 0.52 7.40
C GLY A 324 13.93 -0.60 7.36
N LEU A 325 12.66 -0.28 7.65
CA LEU A 325 11.55 -1.23 7.52
C LEU A 325 11.30 -1.62 6.06
N VAL A 326 11.37 -0.66 5.13
CA VAL A 326 11.28 -0.89 3.69
C VAL A 326 12.38 -1.83 3.18
N GLU A 327 13.63 -1.55 3.53
CA GLU A 327 14.76 -2.39 3.14
C GLU A 327 14.62 -3.82 3.72
N SER A 328 14.21 -3.91 4.98
CA SER A 328 14.00 -5.18 5.68
C SER A 328 12.91 -6.03 5.03
N VAL A 329 11.77 -5.46 4.64
CA VAL A 329 10.68 -6.24 4.02
C VAL A 329 11.02 -6.71 2.61
N VAL A 330 11.74 -5.88 1.83
CA VAL A 330 12.21 -6.27 0.48
C VAL A 330 13.21 -7.42 0.59
N LYS A 331 14.15 -7.33 1.53
CA LYS A 331 15.08 -8.43 1.81
C LYS A 331 14.36 -9.68 2.33
N LYS A 332 13.32 -9.54 3.15
CA LYS A 332 12.50 -10.66 3.64
C LYS A 332 11.75 -11.36 2.51
N ALA A 333 11.45 -10.66 1.41
CA ALA A 333 10.92 -11.25 0.19
C ALA A 333 11.99 -11.93 -0.68
N GLU A 334 13.25 -11.99 -0.22
CA GLU A 334 14.40 -12.51 -0.98
C GLU A 334 14.66 -11.73 -2.29
N MET A 335 14.42 -10.42 -2.26
CA MET A 335 14.57 -9.50 -3.40
C MET A 335 15.52 -8.34 -3.08
N ASP A 336 15.98 -7.67 -4.12
CA ASP A 336 16.72 -6.40 -4.06
C ASP A 336 15.79 -5.21 -4.31
N LEU A 337 16.19 -4.00 -3.90
CA LEU A 337 15.43 -2.78 -4.20
C LEU A 337 15.20 -2.57 -5.71
N MET A 338 16.11 -3.08 -6.56
CA MET A 338 15.99 -3.02 -8.02
C MET A 338 14.95 -3.98 -8.60
N ASP A 339 14.44 -4.94 -7.82
CA ASP A 339 13.31 -5.78 -8.22
C ASP A 339 11.97 -5.04 -8.19
N ILE A 340 11.89 -3.97 -7.39
CA ILE A 340 10.62 -3.28 -7.14
C ILE A 340 10.31 -2.35 -8.31
N ASN A 341 9.19 -2.62 -8.99
CA ASN A 341 8.73 -1.81 -10.12
C ASN A 341 7.94 -0.59 -9.66
N GLU A 342 7.21 -0.71 -8.55
CA GLU A 342 6.31 0.33 -8.07
C GLU A 342 6.24 0.32 -6.53
N VAL A 343 6.20 1.50 -5.93
CA VAL A 343 6.03 1.71 -4.50
C VAL A 343 4.77 2.52 -4.27
N ILE A 344 3.85 2.01 -3.46
CA ILE A 344 2.60 2.68 -3.10
C ILE A 344 2.70 3.10 -1.64
N LEU A 345 2.65 4.42 -1.39
CA LEU A 345 2.58 4.95 -0.03
C LEU A 345 1.11 5.09 0.38
N ALA A 346 0.72 4.33 1.39
CA ALA A 346 -0.61 4.32 1.99
C ALA A 346 -0.56 4.87 3.43
N GLY A 347 -1.72 5.20 4.00
CA GLY A 347 -1.83 5.68 5.36
C GLY A 347 -1.64 7.19 5.51
N GLY A 348 -2.18 7.75 6.59
CA GLY A 348 -2.24 9.21 6.77
C GLY A 348 -0.87 9.87 6.90
N THR A 349 0.14 9.18 7.43
CA THR A 349 1.49 9.75 7.61
C THR A 349 2.26 9.82 6.29
N SER A 350 1.84 9.05 5.27
CA SER A 350 2.42 9.06 3.92
C SER A 350 2.15 10.35 3.12
N HIS A 351 1.36 11.28 3.67
CA HIS A 351 1.31 12.66 3.16
C HIS A 351 2.59 13.46 3.43
N THR A 352 3.46 13.01 4.34
CA THR A 352 4.68 13.72 4.72
C THR A 352 5.65 13.77 3.54
N PRO A 353 5.93 14.95 2.94
CA PRO A 353 6.71 15.00 1.69
C PRO A 353 8.13 14.47 1.86
N LYS A 354 8.77 14.76 3.00
CA LYS A 354 10.13 14.28 3.29
C LYS A 354 10.22 12.76 3.33
N LEU A 355 9.19 12.07 3.84
CA LEU A 355 9.13 10.63 3.86
C LEU A 355 9.08 10.05 2.44
N ALA A 356 8.18 10.56 1.60
CA ALA A 356 8.05 10.12 0.21
C ALA A 356 9.34 10.33 -0.60
N LEU A 357 9.98 11.48 -0.45
CA LEU A 357 11.25 11.79 -1.12
C LEU A 357 12.39 10.89 -0.62
N ARG A 358 12.44 10.58 0.68
CA ARG A 358 13.45 9.66 1.22
C ARG A 358 13.25 8.22 0.75
N ILE A 359 12.01 7.76 0.65
CA ILE A 359 11.70 6.45 0.08
C ILE A 359 12.06 6.42 -1.41
N GLN A 360 11.70 7.46 -2.18
CA GLN A 360 12.05 7.54 -3.60
C GLN A 360 13.56 7.45 -3.86
N GLN A 361 14.38 8.05 -2.99
CA GLN A 361 15.84 7.99 -3.08
C GLN A 361 16.44 6.59 -2.86
N LEU A 362 15.67 5.62 -2.33
CA LEU A 362 16.13 4.23 -2.17
C LEU A 362 16.09 3.45 -3.48
N PHE A 363 15.22 3.85 -4.41
CA PHE A 363 14.89 3.07 -5.58
C PHE A 363 15.52 3.68 -6.85
N PRO A 364 15.80 2.86 -7.88
CA PRO A 364 16.23 3.38 -9.17
C PRO A 364 15.14 4.27 -9.79
N ALA A 365 15.53 5.18 -10.68
CA ALA A 365 14.61 6.10 -11.35
C ALA A 365 13.49 5.39 -12.17
N THR A 366 13.67 4.10 -12.47
CA THR A 366 12.66 3.26 -13.13
C THR A 366 11.51 2.85 -12.22
N THR A 367 11.70 2.90 -10.90
CA THR A 367 10.67 2.53 -9.92
C THR A 367 9.72 3.69 -9.71
N ALA A 368 8.44 3.49 -10.02
CA ALA A 368 7.42 4.49 -9.76
C ALA A 368 7.12 4.59 -8.26
N VAL A 369 7.15 5.79 -7.68
CA VAL A 369 6.75 6.02 -6.28
C VAL A 369 5.47 6.84 -6.25
N GLN A 370 4.39 6.22 -5.81
CA GLN A 370 3.05 6.79 -5.76
C GLN A 370 2.85 7.55 -4.44
N SER A 371 2.97 8.88 -4.51
CA SER A 371 2.66 9.81 -3.43
C SER A 371 2.39 11.21 -4.01
N PRO A 372 1.55 12.05 -3.36
CA PRO A 372 1.30 13.41 -3.84
C PRO A 372 2.56 14.28 -3.94
N ALA A 373 3.62 13.94 -3.18
CA ALA A 373 4.89 14.66 -3.21
C ALA A 373 5.80 14.26 -4.39
N THR A 374 5.59 13.09 -4.99
CA THR A 374 6.44 12.54 -6.06
C THR A 374 5.71 12.44 -7.40
N THR A 375 4.39 12.29 -7.39
CA THR A 375 3.57 12.03 -8.58
C THR A 375 2.27 12.82 -8.53
N THR A 376 2.05 13.71 -9.52
CA THR A 376 0.90 14.64 -9.54
C THR A 376 -0.45 13.95 -9.74
N THR A 377 -0.47 12.75 -10.32
CA THR A 377 -1.69 11.95 -10.58
C THR A 377 -1.97 10.90 -9.49
N SER A 378 -1.14 10.89 -8.43
CA SER A 378 -1.31 9.97 -7.30
C SER A 378 -2.63 10.22 -6.57
N LEU A 379 -3.21 9.15 -6.05
CA LEU A 379 -4.36 9.21 -5.17
C LEU A 379 -3.94 9.64 -3.77
N ASN A 380 -4.91 10.14 -2.99
CA ASN A 380 -4.72 10.45 -1.59
C ASN A 380 -4.32 9.18 -0.80
N PRO A 381 -3.13 9.13 -0.15
CA PRO A 381 -2.66 7.98 0.62
C PRO A 381 -3.63 7.51 1.72
N ALA A 382 -4.38 8.42 2.34
CA ALA A 382 -5.33 8.12 3.41
C ALA A 382 -6.66 7.50 2.91
N GLU A 383 -6.85 7.41 1.59
CA GLU A 383 -8.09 6.94 0.97
C GLU A 383 -7.94 5.59 0.26
N LEU A 384 -6.71 5.11 0.06
CA LEU A 384 -6.42 3.96 -0.79
C LEU A 384 -7.14 2.69 -0.32
N CYS A 385 -7.05 2.37 0.98
CA CYS A 385 -7.67 1.16 1.53
C CYS A 385 -9.20 1.16 1.38
N ALA A 386 -9.86 2.29 1.65
CA ALA A 386 -11.31 2.39 1.50
C ALA A 386 -11.73 2.30 0.04
N ARG A 387 -11.02 2.99 -0.87
CA ARG A 387 -11.25 2.92 -2.32
C ARG A 387 -11.10 1.48 -2.84
N GLY A 388 -10.04 0.79 -2.46
CA GLY A 388 -9.82 -0.61 -2.82
C GLY A 388 -10.93 -1.53 -2.31
N ALA A 389 -11.36 -1.36 -1.06
CA ALA A 389 -12.49 -2.10 -0.53
C ALA A 389 -13.79 -1.83 -1.28
N ALA A 390 -14.05 -0.59 -1.68
CA ALA A 390 -15.25 -0.24 -2.46
C ALA A 390 -15.24 -0.84 -3.87
N ILE A 391 -14.07 -0.86 -4.52
CA ILE A 391 -13.88 -1.55 -5.81
C ILE A 391 -14.17 -3.04 -5.63
N GLN A 392 -13.58 -3.68 -4.62
CA GLN A 392 -13.82 -5.10 -4.37
C GLN A 392 -15.30 -5.38 -4.05
N ALA A 393 -15.93 -4.54 -3.23
CA ALA A 393 -17.35 -4.66 -2.90
C ALA A 393 -18.22 -4.60 -4.17
N SER A 394 -17.92 -3.67 -5.08
CA SER A 394 -18.62 -3.53 -6.35
C SER A 394 -18.44 -4.75 -7.26
N LEU A 395 -17.25 -5.38 -7.26
CA LEU A 395 -16.98 -6.56 -8.09
C LEU A 395 -17.74 -7.80 -7.62
N ILE A 396 -18.02 -7.91 -6.32
CA ILE A 396 -18.68 -9.08 -5.72
C ILE A 396 -20.13 -8.84 -5.31
N ALA A 397 -20.69 -7.66 -5.58
CA ALA A 397 -22.03 -7.26 -5.10
C ALA A 397 -23.15 -8.21 -5.58
N GLU A 398 -23.03 -8.70 -6.81
CA GLU A 398 -24.01 -9.57 -7.46
C GLU A 398 -23.79 -11.06 -7.18
N PHE A 399 -22.69 -11.42 -6.51
CA PHE A 399 -22.40 -12.82 -6.16
C PHE A 399 -23.19 -13.23 -4.92
N ASP A 400 -23.55 -14.51 -4.87
CA ASP A 400 -24.14 -15.11 -3.69
C ASP A 400 -23.07 -15.35 -2.61
N ALA A 401 -23.48 -15.37 -1.34
CA ALA A 401 -22.54 -15.51 -0.22
C ALA A 401 -21.71 -16.80 -0.30
N GLU A 402 -22.31 -17.88 -0.80
CA GLU A 402 -21.68 -19.19 -0.97
C GLU A 402 -20.58 -19.15 -2.05
N ASP A 403 -20.81 -18.44 -3.16
CA ASP A 403 -19.81 -18.25 -4.21
C ASP A 403 -18.62 -17.42 -3.71
N ILE A 404 -18.89 -16.35 -2.95
CA ILE A 404 -17.85 -15.52 -2.34
C ILE A 404 -17.04 -16.35 -1.35
N GLU A 405 -17.68 -17.10 -0.46
CA GLU A 405 -17.00 -17.97 0.51
C GLU A 405 -16.13 -19.02 -0.20
N GLN A 406 -16.69 -19.72 -1.20
CA GLN A 406 -15.96 -20.72 -1.97
C GLN A 406 -14.76 -20.12 -2.71
N SER A 407 -14.88 -18.90 -3.25
CA SER A 407 -13.78 -18.22 -3.95
C SER A 407 -12.59 -17.89 -3.04
N THR A 408 -12.81 -17.75 -1.74
CA THR A 408 -11.75 -17.48 -0.74
C THR A 408 -11.13 -18.75 -0.17
N HIS A 409 -11.69 -19.92 -0.44
CA HIS A 409 -11.21 -21.19 0.11
C HIS A 409 -9.76 -21.47 -0.34
N PRO A 410 -8.89 -22.03 0.51
CA PRO A 410 -7.50 -22.35 0.15
C PRO A 410 -7.35 -23.22 -1.11
N ALA A 411 -8.34 -24.06 -1.42
CA ALA A 411 -8.36 -24.85 -2.64
C ALA A 411 -8.43 -24.03 -3.94
N VAL A 412 -8.87 -22.76 -3.86
CA VAL A 412 -8.93 -21.80 -4.97
C VAL A 412 -7.74 -20.84 -4.91
N THR A 413 -7.43 -20.34 -3.72
CA THR A 413 -6.42 -19.27 -3.53
C THR A 413 -4.98 -19.78 -3.45
N VAL A 414 -4.77 -21.06 -3.07
CA VAL A 414 -3.43 -21.68 -3.03
C VAL A 414 -3.17 -22.38 -4.35
N THR A 415 -2.41 -21.72 -5.20
CA THR A 415 -1.91 -22.26 -6.48
C THR A 415 -0.40 -22.40 -6.43
N PRO A 416 0.20 -23.29 -7.23
CA PRO A 416 1.65 -23.28 -7.41
C PRO A 416 2.10 -22.00 -8.11
N HIS A 417 3.31 -21.54 -7.81
CA HIS A 417 3.95 -20.38 -8.43
C HIS A 417 5.26 -20.79 -9.09
N LEU A 418 5.62 -20.09 -10.17
CA LEU A 418 6.93 -20.26 -10.79
C LEU A 418 8.03 -19.74 -9.87
N THR A 419 9.07 -20.55 -9.65
CA THR A 419 10.25 -20.13 -8.88
C THR A 419 11.22 -19.29 -9.72
N LYS A 420 11.25 -19.51 -11.04
CA LYS A 420 12.11 -18.84 -12.00
C LYS A 420 11.31 -18.17 -13.09
N SER A 421 11.88 -17.12 -13.67
CA SER A 421 11.27 -16.47 -14.83
C SER A 421 11.45 -17.35 -16.07
N LEU A 422 10.41 -17.46 -16.89
CA LEU A 422 10.45 -18.14 -18.17
C LEU A 422 10.49 -17.12 -19.30
N GLY A 423 11.44 -17.30 -20.22
CA GLY A 423 11.64 -16.41 -21.34
C GLY A 423 11.95 -17.16 -22.63
N VAL A 424 12.21 -16.36 -23.66
CA VAL A 424 12.62 -16.85 -24.97
C VAL A 424 13.80 -16.06 -25.49
N VAL A 425 14.70 -16.74 -26.19
CA VAL A 425 15.76 -16.14 -27.00
C VAL A 425 15.48 -16.52 -28.45
N ILE A 426 15.34 -15.51 -29.31
CA ILE A 426 15.11 -15.73 -30.73
C ILE A 426 16.40 -15.48 -31.47
N THR A 427 17.01 -16.57 -31.91
CA THR A 427 18.23 -16.52 -32.72
C THR A 427 17.85 -16.70 -34.17
N SER A 428 18.41 -15.84 -35.03
CA SER A 428 18.25 -15.93 -36.48
C SER A 428 19.62 -15.75 -37.15
N PRO A 429 19.79 -16.15 -38.43
CA PRO A 429 21.03 -15.92 -39.15
C PRO A 429 21.40 -14.43 -39.12
N ALA A 430 22.66 -14.12 -38.82
CA ALA A 430 23.14 -12.74 -38.65
C ALA A 430 22.78 -11.85 -39.85
N GLY A 431 22.33 -10.63 -39.58
CA GLY A 431 22.19 -9.58 -40.59
C GLY A 431 23.55 -9.03 -41.04
N ASP A 432 23.54 -8.01 -41.91
CA ASP A 432 24.74 -7.34 -42.43
C ASP A 432 25.64 -6.70 -41.34
N ASP A 433 25.15 -6.60 -40.10
CA ASP A 433 25.84 -6.10 -38.91
C ASP A 433 26.58 -7.19 -38.10
N GLY A 434 26.44 -8.46 -38.47
CA GLY A 434 27.22 -9.58 -37.91
C GLY A 434 26.91 -9.95 -36.46
N LYS A 435 25.85 -9.40 -35.85
CA LYS A 435 25.47 -9.70 -34.46
C LYS A 435 24.19 -10.53 -34.40
N ALA A 436 24.24 -11.65 -33.67
CA ALA A 436 23.02 -12.35 -33.24
C ALA A 436 22.39 -11.57 -32.08
N ASP A 437 21.07 -11.31 -32.16
CA ASP A 437 20.34 -10.67 -31.06
C ASP A 437 20.04 -11.74 -29.98
N ASP A 438 21.01 -12.00 -29.10
CA ASP A 438 20.87 -12.94 -27.97
C ASP A 438 20.08 -12.32 -26.79
N LYS A 439 19.16 -11.40 -27.09
CA LYS A 439 18.31 -10.77 -26.08
C LYS A 439 17.32 -11.79 -25.50
N VAL A 440 17.30 -11.86 -24.17
CA VAL A 440 16.30 -12.64 -23.42
C VAL A 440 15.01 -11.83 -23.30
N TYR A 441 13.91 -12.39 -23.79
CA TYR A 441 12.57 -11.83 -23.63
C TYR A 441 11.84 -12.62 -22.57
N VAL A 442 11.67 -12.05 -21.37
CA VAL A 442 10.90 -12.67 -20.29
C VAL A 442 9.42 -12.66 -20.65
N PHE A 443 8.78 -13.82 -20.54
CA PHE A 443 7.36 -14.03 -20.82
C PHE A 443 6.56 -14.09 -19.53
N LEU A 444 7.00 -14.97 -18.63
CA LEU A 444 6.40 -15.19 -17.32
C LEU A 444 7.48 -14.86 -16.29
N GLU A 445 7.22 -13.88 -15.45
CA GLU A 445 8.10 -13.56 -14.34
C GLU A 445 8.06 -14.66 -13.27
N SER A 446 9.08 -14.73 -12.42
CA SER A 446 8.96 -15.50 -11.18
C SER A 446 7.79 -15.00 -10.34
N GLU A 447 7.33 -15.86 -9.43
CA GLU A 447 6.12 -15.67 -8.61
C GLU A 447 4.83 -15.54 -9.44
N THR A 448 4.83 -16.01 -10.69
CA THR A 448 3.60 -16.14 -11.47
C THR A 448 2.85 -17.39 -11.05
N ALA A 449 1.65 -17.21 -10.48
CA ALA A 449 0.71 -18.29 -10.18
C ALA A 449 0.29 -19.04 -11.47
N VAL A 450 0.21 -20.37 -11.39
CA VAL A 450 -0.20 -21.24 -12.51
C VAL A 450 -1.59 -21.83 -12.29
N PRO A 451 -2.39 -22.09 -13.35
CA PRO A 451 -2.04 -22.05 -14.76
C PRO A 451 -1.87 -20.63 -15.33
N ALA A 452 -0.84 -20.43 -16.15
CA ALA A 452 -0.53 -19.14 -16.76
C ALA A 452 -0.18 -19.28 -18.24
N ARG A 453 -0.59 -18.28 -19.02
CA ARG A 453 -0.33 -18.22 -20.46
C ARG A 453 0.14 -16.83 -20.86
N ARG A 454 1.20 -16.77 -21.67
CA ARG A 454 1.73 -15.54 -22.27
C ARG A 454 2.05 -15.78 -23.73
N THR A 455 1.73 -14.79 -24.55
CA THR A 455 1.97 -14.82 -25.99
C THR A 455 2.65 -13.52 -26.38
N ALA A 456 3.73 -13.59 -27.14
CA ALA A 456 4.35 -12.42 -27.73
C ALA A 456 4.58 -12.66 -29.22
N THR A 457 4.55 -11.56 -29.97
CA THR A 457 4.82 -11.56 -31.40
C THR A 457 6.08 -10.77 -31.67
N PHE A 458 7.00 -11.39 -32.38
CA PHE A 458 8.28 -10.83 -32.76
C PHE A 458 8.30 -10.58 -34.26
N THR A 459 8.91 -9.48 -34.67
CA THR A 459 9.16 -9.26 -36.10
C THR A 459 10.33 -10.13 -36.51
N GLY A 460 10.13 -11.01 -37.50
CA GLY A 460 11.19 -11.85 -38.04
C GLY A 460 12.25 -11.03 -38.76
N THR A 461 13.35 -11.69 -39.14
CA THR A 461 14.54 -11.00 -39.62
C THR A 461 14.36 -10.22 -40.92
N ASN A 462 15.28 -9.28 -41.11
CA ASN A 462 15.48 -8.53 -42.36
C ASN A 462 16.03 -9.38 -43.51
N VAL A 463 16.28 -10.67 -43.31
CA VAL A 463 16.91 -11.56 -44.31
C VAL A 463 15.99 -12.73 -44.69
N GLY A 464 15.12 -13.18 -43.77
CA GLY A 464 14.33 -14.42 -43.93
C GLY A 464 15.17 -15.68 -43.67
N GLY A 465 14.52 -16.85 -43.53
CA GLY A 465 15.18 -18.14 -43.31
C GLY A 465 14.67 -18.88 -42.06
N ASP A 466 15.49 -19.79 -41.54
CA ASP A 466 15.16 -20.56 -40.35
C ASP A 466 15.29 -19.70 -39.09
N VAL A 467 14.29 -19.77 -38.20
CA VAL A 467 14.26 -19.05 -36.92
C VAL A 467 14.31 -20.06 -35.78
N LEU A 468 15.31 -19.93 -34.91
CA LEU A 468 15.46 -20.74 -33.71
C LEU A 468 14.85 -19.99 -32.51
N VAL A 469 13.88 -20.62 -31.87
CA VAL A 469 13.26 -20.15 -30.62
C VAL A 469 13.78 -21.03 -29.50
N ARG A 470 14.64 -20.49 -28.64
CA ARG A 470 15.10 -21.15 -27.42
C ARG A 470 14.23 -20.70 -26.26
N ILE A 471 13.69 -21.64 -25.50
CA ILE A 471 12.87 -21.41 -24.32
C ILE A 471 13.78 -21.60 -23.13
N VAL A 472 13.84 -20.60 -22.26
CA VAL A 472 14.86 -20.49 -21.22
C VAL A 472 14.28 -20.16 -19.86
N GLU A 473 14.90 -20.68 -18.81
CA GLU A 473 14.84 -20.07 -17.49
C GLU A 473 15.77 -18.85 -17.49
N ALA A 474 15.27 -17.73 -17.00
CA ALA A 474 15.98 -16.48 -16.93
C ALA A 474 16.22 -16.08 -15.47
N LYS A 475 17.43 -15.60 -15.21
CA LYS A 475 17.80 -14.96 -13.94
C LYS A 475 18.06 -13.48 -14.17
N LYS A 476 17.74 -12.66 -13.18
CA LYS A 476 18.10 -11.24 -13.16
C LYS A 476 19.32 -11.08 -12.27
N GLU A 477 20.40 -10.52 -12.82
CA GLU A 477 21.61 -10.21 -12.06
C GLU A 477 21.90 -8.71 -12.09
N SER A 478 22.40 -8.21 -10.97
CA SER A 478 22.86 -6.84 -10.81
C SER A 478 24.35 -6.78 -11.16
N VAL A 479 24.71 -6.00 -12.18
CA VAL A 479 26.08 -5.85 -12.67
C VAL A 479 26.53 -4.42 -12.47
N ASP A 480 27.71 -4.24 -11.88
CA ASP A 480 28.36 -2.94 -11.75
C ASP A 480 28.83 -2.47 -13.13
N VAL A 481 28.31 -1.33 -13.58
CA VAL A 481 28.77 -0.69 -14.82
C VAL A 481 29.45 0.62 -14.47
N THR A 482 30.76 0.67 -14.65
CA THR A 482 31.51 1.94 -14.66
C THR A 482 31.11 2.68 -15.93
N PRO A 483 30.57 3.92 -15.86
CA PRO A 483 30.28 4.70 -17.05
C PRO A 483 31.58 4.91 -17.85
N ALA A 484 31.58 4.59 -19.14
CA ALA A 484 32.71 4.93 -19.99
C ALA A 484 32.80 6.46 -20.09
N LYS A 485 33.96 7.05 -19.77
CA LYS A 485 34.23 8.47 -19.98
C LYS A 485 33.91 8.81 -21.44
N GLU A 486 32.87 9.62 -21.67
CA GLU A 486 32.60 10.14 -23.01
C GLU A 486 33.83 10.92 -23.47
N ALA A 487 34.47 10.46 -24.54
CA ALA A 487 35.59 11.15 -25.14
C ALA A 487 35.09 12.50 -25.65
N LYS A 488 35.38 13.58 -24.93
CA LYS A 488 35.20 14.95 -25.42
C LYS A 488 35.92 15.04 -26.77
N GLU A 489 35.16 15.28 -27.85
CA GLU A 489 35.72 15.60 -29.15
C GLU A 489 36.63 16.82 -28.99
N LYS A 490 37.92 16.67 -29.31
CA LYS A 490 38.85 17.79 -29.39
C LYS A 490 38.42 18.68 -30.56
N VAL A 491 37.75 19.78 -30.24
CA VAL A 491 37.58 20.90 -31.16
C VAL A 491 38.95 21.56 -31.31
N ASN A 492 39.56 21.42 -32.49
CA ASN A 492 40.75 22.20 -32.86
C ASN A 492 40.34 23.65 -33.09
N GLY A 493 40.61 24.51 -32.12
CA GLY A 493 40.58 25.97 -32.26
C GLY A 493 41.83 26.52 -31.58
N ALA A 494 42.68 27.16 -32.37
CA ALA A 494 43.77 27.98 -31.87
C ALA A 494 43.19 29.26 -31.25
N ASP A 495 43.67 29.63 -30.07
CA ASP A 495 44.14 30.98 -29.73
C ASP A 495 44.69 30.98 -28.29
N ASP A 496 45.63 31.90 -28.07
CA ASP A 496 46.47 32.12 -26.89
C ASP A 496 45.67 32.42 -25.60
N ASP A 497 46.23 32.04 -24.44
CA ASP A 497 46.65 32.96 -23.36
C ASP A 497 46.82 32.21 -22.01
N GLU A 498 47.79 32.71 -21.24
CA GLU A 498 48.19 32.33 -19.89
C GLU A 498 47.04 32.52 -18.87
N ASP A 499 46.92 31.61 -17.89
CA ASP A 499 46.86 31.94 -16.45
C ASP A 499 46.57 30.70 -15.58
N ASP A 500 47.06 30.80 -14.34
CA ASP A 500 47.02 29.89 -13.19
C ASP A 500 45.69 29.14 -12.97
N ASP A 501 45.74 27.93 -12.42
CA ASP A 501 45.06 27.59 -11.15
C ASP A 501 45.29 26.14 -10.72
N ASP A 502 45.25 25.96 -9.39
CA ASP A 502 45.64 24.83 -8.54
C ASP A 502 45.15 23.42 -8.97
N ASP A 503 46.10 22.47 -8.97
CA ASP A 503 45.84 21.01 -8.96
C ASP A 503 45.24 20.60 -7.59
N ASP A 504 43.93 20.79 -7.41
CA ASP A 504 43.15 20.04 -6.43
C ASP A 504 42.63 18.76 -7.11
N ASP A 505 43.40 17.69 -6.97
CA ASP A 505 42.96 16.31 -7.27
C ASP A 505 41.84 15.93 -6.27
N GLU A 506 40.60 16.37 -6.52
CA GLU A 506 39.42 15.73 -5.93
C GLU A 506 39.29 14.32 -6.55
N ASP A 507 39.53 13.30 -5.74
CA ASP A 507 39.21 11.90 -6.02
C ASP A 507 37.68 11.78 -6.27
N ASP A 508 37.24 12.10 -7.49
CA ASP A 508 35.92 11.74 -8.00
C ASP A 508 35.88 10.20 -8.11
N GLU A 509 35.46 9.52 -7.05
CA GLU A 509 35.07 8.12 -7.11
C GLU A 509 33.96 7.99 -8.18
N ASP A 510 34.32 7.49 -9.38
CA ASP A 510 33.40 7.27 -10.49
C ASP A 510 32.09 6.62 -9.97
N GLU A 511 30.95 7.32 -10.07
CA GLU A 511 29.65 6.82 -9.60
C GLU A 511 29.36 5.47 -10.28
N LYS A 512 29.43 4.38 -9.50
CA LYS A 512 29.13 3.02 -9.98
C LYS A 512 27.63 2.93 -10.24
N VAL A 513 27.25 2.83 -11.51
CA VAL A 513 25.85 2.62 -11.91
C VAL A 513 25.59 1.12 -11.96
N ILE A 514 24.85 0.60 -10.98
CA ILE A 514 24.40 -0.79 -10.99
C ILE A 514 23.29 -0.93 -12.04
N LYS A 515 23.46 -1.83 -13.01
CA LYS A 515 22.42 -2.16 -14.01
C LYS A 515 21.94 -3.58 -13.82
N ARG A 516 20.65 -3.81 -14.05
CA ARG A 516 20.10 -5.17 -14.14
C ARG A 516 20.19 -5.73 -15.55
N VAL A 517 20.78 -6.91 -15.64
CA VAL A 517 20.86 -7.70 -16.88
C VAL A 517 20.05 -8.98 -16.67
N THR A 518 19.28 -9.36 -17.69
CA THR A 518 18.59 -10.64 -17.71
C THR A 518 19.44 -11.62 -18.50
N GLU A 519 19.82 -12.72 -17.87
CA GLU A 519 20.66 -13.75 -18.46
C GLU A 519 19.93 -15.09 -18.55
N VAL A 520 20.36 -15.92 -19.49
CA VAL A 520 19.92 -17.31 -19.59
C VAL A 520 20.56 -18.10 -18.45
N GLU A 521 19.75 -18.63 -17.55
CA GLU A 521 20.20 -19.57 -16.52
C GLU A 521 20.25 -20.98 -17.10
N ARG A 522 19.22 -21.39 -17.83
CA ARG A 522 19.09 -22.73 -18.40
C ARG A 522 18.22 -22.73 -19.65
N VAL A 523 18.60 -23.52 -20.67
CA VAL A 523 17.75 -23.80 -21.83
C VAL A 523 16.85 -25.00 -21.52
N ILE A 524 15.54 -24.80 -21.64
CA ILE A 524 14.52 -25.81 -21.36
C ILE A 524 14.17 -26.58 -22.64
N ALA A 525 13.95 -25.86 -23.74
CA ALA A 525 13.52 -26.44 -25.00
C ALA A 525 13.95 -25.55 -26.17
N GLU A 526 13.97 -26.13 -27.37
CA GLU A 526 14.25 -25.42 -28.61
C GLU A 526 13.20 -25.77 -29.67
N ALA A 527 12.77 -24.77 -30.43
CA ALA A 527 11.85 -24.92 -31.54
C ALA A 527 12.41 -24.24 -32.78
N LEU A 528 12.39 -24.95 -33.91
CA LEU A 528 12.88 -24.43 -35.19
C LEU A 528 11.70 -24.15 -36.13
N LEU A 529 11.54 -22.90 -36.54
CA LEU A 529 10.62 -22.52 -37.61
C LEU A 529 11.39 -22.41 -38.92
N LYS A 530 10.99 -23.19 -39.91
CA LYS A 530 11.66 -23.22 -41.22
C LYS A 530 11.07 -22.22 -42.20
N ASP A 531 11.90 -21.74 -43.11
CA ASP A 531 11.49 -20.95 -44.27
C ASP A 531 10.65 -19.71 -43.93
N VAL A 532 10.99 -19.02 -42.82
CA VAL A 532 10.28 -17.81 -42.39
C VAL A 532 10.59 -16.68 -43.38
N LYS A 533 9.55 -16.12 -44.01
CA LYS A 533 9.71 -15.01 -44.95
C LYS A 533 10.32 -13.79 -44.26
N LYS A 534 11.13 -13.03 -44.99
CA LYS A 534 11.67 -11.73 -44.53
C LYS A 534 10.55 -10.83 -44.00
N GLY A 535 10.74 -10.30 -42.79
CA GLY A 535 9.77 -9.43 -42.11
C GLY A 535 8.47 -10.11 -41.66
N ALA A 536 8.33 -11.44 -41.82
CA ALA A 536 7.18 -12.16 -41.27
C ALA A 536 7.24 -12.18 -39.74
N LYS A 537 6.09 -12.08 -39.09
CA LYS A 537 6.01 -12.09 -37.63
C LYS A 537 6.02 -13.52 -37.11
N VAL A 538 6.79 -13.76 -36.05
CA VAL A 538 6.83 -15.03 -35.30
C VAL A 538 6.08 -14.84 -34.00
N GLU A 539 5.02 -15.62 -33.80
CA GLU A 539 4.29 -15.69 -32.55
C GLU A 539 4.82 -16.85 -31.73
N VAL A 540 5.17 -16.58 -30.47
CA VAL A 540 5.53 -17.60 -29.48
C VAL A 540 4.53 -17.51 -28.34
N MET A 541 4.05 -18.66 -27.89
CA MET A 541 3.14 -18.81 -26.77
C MET A 541 3.72 -19.83 -25.78
N LEU A 542 3.82 -19.42 -24.53
CA LEU A 542 4.13 -20.28 -23.39
C LEU A 542 2.86 -20.47 -22.57
N ASN A 543 2.52 -21.72 -22.26
CA ASN A 543 1.40 -22.08 -21.41
C ASN A 543 1.87 -23.07 -20.34
N VAL A 544 1.89 -22.63 -19.09
CA VAL A 544 2.21 -23.46 -17.93
C VAL A 544 0.91 -23.89 -17.27
N ALA A 545 0.69 -25.20 -17.15
CA ALA A 545 -0.49 -25.76 -16.51
C ALA A 545 -0.34 -25.81 -14.97
N GLY A 546 -1.43 -26.15 -14.25
CA GLY A 546 -1.42 -26.22 -12.79
C GLY A 546 -0.53 -27.33 -12.21
N ASP A 547 -0.15 -28.32 -13.01
CA ASP A 547 0.84 -29.35 -12.69
C ASP A 547 2.27 -28.96 -13.10
N LEU A 548 2.48 -27.67 -13.44
CA LEU A 548 3.70 -27.07 -13.96
C LEU A 548 4.12 -27.59 -15.35
N THR A 549 3.29 -28.36 -16.06
CA THR A 549 3.60 -28.77 -17.43
C THR A 549 3.64 -27.56 -18.37
N LEU A 550 4.78 -27.34 -19.03
CA LEU A 550 4.97 -26.25 -19.99
C LEU A 550 4.64 -26.74 -21.41
N THR A 551 3.67 -26.11 -22.04
CA THR A 551 3.40 -26.23 -23.47
C THR A 551 3.95 -25.01 -24.20
N VAL A 552 4.79 -25.25 -25.20
CA VAL A 552 5.35 -24.20 -26.08
C VAL A 552 4.70 -24.31 -27.44
N THR A 553 4.24 -23.19 -27.99
CA THR A 553 3.81 -23.10 -29.39
C THR A 553 4.55 -21.95 -30.07
N ALA A 554 5.18 -22.21 -31.21
CA ALA A 554 5.81 -21.19 -32.04
C ALA A 554 5.27 -21.31 -33.47
N ARG A 555 4.89 -20.19 -34.09
CA ARG A 555 4.37 -20.18 -35.46
C ARG A 555 4.62 -18.86 -36.18
N VAL A 556 4.55 -18.89 -37.50
CA VAL A 556 4.54 -17.67 -38.33
C VAL A 556 3.11 -17.12 -38.37
N VAL A 557 2.92 -15.84 -38.02
CA VAL A 557 1.61 -15.18 -38.02
C VAL A 557 1.03 -15.19 -39.44
N GLY A 558 -0.19 -15.70 -39.59
CA GLY A 558 -0.87 -15.87 -40.88
C GLY A 558 -0.39 -17.06 -41.72
N GLY A 559 0.56 -17.85 -41.22
CA GLY A 559 1.00 -19.10 -41.84
C GLY A 559 0.11 -20.30 -41.48
N GLN A 560 0.15 -21.36 -42.29
CA GLN A 560 -0.64 -22.58 -42.08
C GLN A 560 0.02 -23.63 -41.16
N GLY A 561 1.17 -23.33 -40.54
CA GLY A 561 1.93 -24.28 -39.71
C GLY A 561 2.65 -23.66 -38.52
N GLY A 562 3.04 -24.50 -37.55
CA GLY A 562 3.76 -24.13 -36.34
C GLY A 562 4.33 -25.35 -35.61
N VAL A 563 5.26 -25.11 -34.69
CA VAL A 563 5.84 -26.12 -33.82
C VAL A 563 5.14 -26.07 -32.47
N ARG A 564 4.75 -27.23 -31.94
CA ARG A 564 4.22 -27.37 -30.58
C ARG A 564 5.00 -28.44 -29.84
N GLY A 565 5.47 -28.12 -28.64
CA GLY A 565 6.20 -29.02 -27.76
C GLY A 565 5.64 -28.98 -26.34
N THR A 566 5.89 -30.04 -25.55
CA THR A 566 5.50 -30.12 -24.14
C THR A 566 6.69 -30.56 -23.29
N VAL A 567 6.91 -29.88 -22.17
CA VAL A 567 7.96 -30.18 -21.19
C VAL A 567 7.26 -30.53 -19.87
N PRO A 568 7.46 -31.74 -19.31
CA PRO A 568 6.83 -32.14 -18.04
C PRO A 568 7.27 -31.27 -16.85
N GLY A 569 6.37 -31.06 -15.90
CA GLY A 569 6.52 -30.11 -14.79
C GLY A 569 7.64 -30.30 -13.74
N PRO A 570 8.22 -31.50 -13.46
CA PRO A 570 9.28 -31.63 -12.44
C PRO A 570 10.60 -30.90 -12.75
N ALA A 571 10.63 -30.10 -13.82
CA ALA A 571 11.78 -29.43 -14.36
C ALA A 571 11.73 -27.89 -14.27
N LEU A 572 10.67 -27.29 -13.71
CA LEU A 572 10.34 -25.85 -13.73
C LEU A 572 10.01 -25.27 -12.35
#